data_AF-A0A351HTF0-F1
#
_entry.id   AF-A0A351HTF0-F1
#
_cell.length_a   1.000
_cell.length_b   1.000
_cell.length_c   1.000
_cell.angle_alpha   90.00
_cell.angle_beta   90.00
_cell.angle_gamma   90.00
#
_symmetry.space_group_name_H-M   'P 1'
#
loop_
_entity.id
_entity.type
_entity.pdbx_description
1 polymer ?
#
loop_
_entity_poly.entity_id
_entity_poly.type
_entity_poly.pdbx_seq_one_letter_code
_entity_poly.pdbx_strand_id
1 'polypeptide(L)'
;MNGYTKTQLQENQKYLELLSQNFPNITSAVGEVVNLKAILNLPKGTEHFLTDIHGEHEAFNHVMQNASGAIKRKVHQELGNTIAFEELEELSTLIYYPEEKIDLIKKERSRESL
;
A
#
# COMPACT_ATOMS: atom_id res chain seq x y z
N MET A 1 17.01 33.70 4.12
CA MET A 1 17.11 32.74 3.01
C MET A 1 18.59 32.51 2.75
N ASN A 2 19.09 31.29 2.93
CA ASN A 2 20.47 30.97 2.56
C ASN A 2 20.53 30.88 1.03
N GLY A 3 21.07 31.90 0.38
CA GLY A 3 21.30 31.90 -1.06
C GLY A 3 22.53 31.06 -1.43
N TYR A 4 22.48 30.39 -2.57
CA TYR A 4 23.65 29.70 -3.12
C TYR A 4 24.71 30.71 -3.55
N THR A 5 25.98 30.41 -3.26
CA THR A 5 27.10 31.21 -3.75
C THR A 5 27.32 31.00 -5.25
N LYS A 6 27.91 31.99 -5.92
CA LYS A 6 28.22 31.90 -7.35
C LYS A 6 29.09 30.69 -7.68
N THR A 7 30.07 30.38 -6.83
CA THR A 7 30.95 29.21 -6.97
C THR A 7 30.16 27.91 -6.93
N GLN A 8 29.23 27.75 -5.98
CA GLN A 8 28.38 26.55 -5.89
C GLN A 8 27.49 26.37 -7.12
N LEU A 9 26.97 27.46 -7.70
CA LEU A 9 26.18 27.38 -8.92
C LEU A 9 27.03 26.96 -10.13
N GLN A 10 28.27 27.44 -10.21
CA GLN A 10 29.21 27.05 -11.27
C GLN A 10 29.64 25.59 -11.15
N GLU A 11 29.93 25.11 -9.94
CA GLU A 11 30.26 23.70 -9.68
C GLU A 11 29.12 22.76 -10.05
N ASN A 12 27.87 23.18 -9.83
CA ASN A 12 26.67 22.37 -10.11
C ASN A 12 26.06 22.64 -11.49
N GLN A 13 26.69 23.46 -12.35
CA GLN A 13 26.10 23.91 -13.61
C GLN A 13 25.60 22.74 -14.48
N LYS A 14 26.41 21.68 -14.64
CA LYS A 14 26.03 20.49 -15.41
C LYS A 14 24.77 19.81 -14.87
N TYR A 15 24.62 19.72 -13.54
CA TYR A 15 23.43 19.16 -12.92
C TYR A 15 22.20 20.05 -13.12
N LEU A 16 22.37 21.37 -12.99
CA LEU A 16 21.30 22.34 -13.23
C LEU A 16 20.82 22.31 -14.70
N GLU A 17 21.75 22.14 -15.65
CA GLU A 17 21.43 21.96 -17.07
C GLU A 17 20.70 20.64 -17.37
N LEU A 18 21.03 19.56 -16.69
CA LEU A 18 20.28 18.29 -16.83
C LEU A 18 18.89 18.39 -16.19
N LEU A 19 18.79 19.04 -15.02
CA LEU A 19 17.52 19.23 -14.34
C LEU A 19 16.58 20.13 -15.14
N SER A 20 17.08 21.15 -15.83
CA SER A 20 16.24 22.04 -16.65
C SER A 20 15.58 21.32 -17.84
N GLN A 21 16.15 20.21 -18.32
CA GLN A 21 15.52 19.38 -19.36
C GLN A 21 14.26 18.67 -18.85
N ASN A 22 14.26 18.22 -17.58
CA ASN A 22 13.12 17.55 -16.96
C ASN A 22 12.14 18.54 -16.30
N PHE A 23 12.65 19.68 -15.82
CA PHE A 23 11.90 20.71 -15.10
C PHE A 23 12.12 22.09 -15.75
N PRO A 24 11.47 22.35 -16.90
CA PRO A 24 11.78 23.53 -17.73
C PRO A 24 11.33 24.87 -17.14
N ASN A 25 10.48 24.88 -16.10
CA ASN A 25 10.00 26.09 -15.47
C ASN A 25 9.90 25.93 -13.94
N ILE A 26 9.76 27.06 -13.24
CA ILE A 26 9.70 27.09 -11.78
C ILE A 26 8.52 26.25 -11.27
N THR A 27 7.38 26.31 -11.94
CA THR A 27 6.18 25.56 -11.53
C THR A 27 6.41 24.04 -11.57
N SER A 28 7.03 23.51 -12.63
CA SER A 28 7.31 22.07 -12.72
C SER A 28 8.35 21.62 -11.71
N ALA A 29 9.42 22.39 -11.49
CA ALA A 29 10.41 22.10 -10.46
C ALA A 29 9.80 22.12 -9.04
N VAL A 30 8.99 23.13 -8.73
CA VAL A 30 8.29 23.23 -7.43
C VAL A 30 7.30 22.09 -7.26
N GLY A 31 6.53 21.76 -8.31
CA GLY A 31 5.61 20.63 -8.31
C GLY A 31 6.31 19.33 -7.95
N GLU A 32 7.48 19.06 -8.54
CA GLU A 32 8.23 17.85 -8.22
C GLU A 32 8.81 17.86 -6.80
N VAL A 33 9.30 19.01 -6.32
CA VAL A 33 9.72 19.12 -4.91
C VAL A 33 8.57 18.83 -3.96
N VAL A 34 7.35 19.29 -4.27
CA VAL A 34 6.14 18.98 -3.47
C VAL A 34 5.80 17.50 -3.54
N ASN A 35 5.82 16.91 -4.74
CA ASN A 35 5.57 15.48 -4.95
C ASN A 35 6.53 14.60 -4.15
N LEU A 36 7.84 14.85 -4.27
CA LEU A 36 8.87 14.11 -3.54
C LEU A 36 8.75 14.29 -2.03
N LYS A 37 8.45 15.51 -1.56
CA LYS A 37 8.15 15.74 -0.14
C LYS A 37 6.91 14.98 0.32
N ALA A 38 5.86 14.93 -0.49
CA ALA A 38 4.65 14.17 -0.15
C ALA A 38 4.97 12.67 -0.03
N ILE A 39 5.71 12.11 -1.01
CA ILE A 39 6.16 10.70 -0.99
C ILE A 39 6.99 10.40 0.25
N LEU A 40 7.96 11.26 0.59
CA LEU A 40 8.80 11.09 1.79
C LEU A 40 8.01 11.16 3.11
N ASN A 41 6.87 11.83 3.12
CA ASN A 41 5.98 11.93 4.28
C ASN A 41 4.89 10.86 4.29
N LEU A 42 4.81 10.00 3.27
CA LEU A 42 3.93 8.85 3.35
C LEU A 42 4.39 7.95 4.50
N PRO A 43 3.45 7.40 5.29
CA PRO A 43 3.80 6.41 6.29
C PRO A 43 4.56 5.28 5.61
N LYS A 44 5.60 4.76 6.27
CA LYS A 44 6.26 3.54 5.80
C LYS A 44 5.19 2.47 5.54
N GLY A 45 5.30 1.83 4.38
CA GLY A 45 4.48 0.66 4.08
C GLY A 45 4.75 -0.47 5.09
N THR A 46 3.84 -1.44 5.15
CA THR A 46 4.03 -2.63 5.98
C THR A 46 5.24 -3.42 5.47
N GLU A 47 6.29 -3.54 6.29
CA GLU A 47 7.46 -4.37 6.01
C GLU A 47 7.23 -5.77 6.61
N HIS A 48 7.19 -6.81 5.77
CA HIS A 48 7.09 -8.21 6.22
C HIS A 48 8.47 -8.85 6.22
N PHE A 49 8.91 -9.33 7.38
CA PHE A 49 10.12 -10.15 7.51
C PHE A 49 9.69 -11.60 7.75
N LEU A 50 9.88 -12.45 6.74
CA LEU A 50 9.58 -13.88 6.84
C LEU A 50 10.87 -14.68 6.72
N THR A 51 11.07 -15.63 7.63
CA THR A 51 12.11 -16.65 7.53
C THR A 51 11.46 -18.01 7.27
N ASP A 52 12.26 -18.98 6.81
CA ASP A 52 11.85 -20.40 6.74
C ASP A 52 10.71 -20.75 5.76
N ILE A 53 10.71 -20.14 4.57
CA ILE A 53 9.72 -20.36 3.50
C ILE A 53 9.92 -21.73 2.78
N HIS A 54 10.71 -22.66 3.31
CA HIS A 54 11.03 -23.92 2.64
C HIS A 54 9.88 -24.93 2.74
N GLY A 55 9.03 -24.99 1.71
CA GLY A 55 7.93 -25.96 1.60
C GLY A 55 6.58 -25.46 2.13
N GLU A 56 6.54 -24.32 2.81
CA GLU A 56 5.37 -23.75 3.47
C GLU A 56 4.64 -22.71 2.59
N HIS A 57 4.28 -23.10 1.36
CA HIS A 57 3.65 -22.18 0.39
C HIS A 57 2.28 -21.66 0.86
N GLU A 58 1.47 -22.52 1.47
CA GLU A 58 0.13 -22.13 1.95
C GLU A 58 0.20 -21.13 3.11
N ALA A 59 1.09 -21.37 4.09
CA ALA A 59 1.29 -20.45 5.20
C ALA A 59 1.83 -19.09 4.72
N PHE A 60 2.76 -19.09 3.76
CA PHE A 60 3.25 -17.87 3.12
C PHE A 60 2.12 -17.09 2.43
N ASN A 61 1.32 -17.76 1.58
CA ASN A 61 0.20 -17.14 0.90
C ASN A 61 -0.83 -16.57 1.89
N HIS A 62 -1.14 -17.30 2.97
CA HIS A 62 -2.04 -16.83 4.01
C HIS A 62 -1.54 -15.54 4.69
N VAL A 63 -0.24 -15.48 5.04
CA VAL A 63 0.36 -14.28 5.66
C VAL A 63 0.32 -13.08 4.71
N MET A 64 0.52 -13.31 3.41
CA MET A 64 0.41 -12.27 2.39
C MET A 64 -1.04 -11.79 2.23
N GLN A 65 -1.99 -12.73 2.10
CA GLN A 65 -3.41 -12.45 1.92
C GLN A 65 -4.05 -11.76 3.12
N ASN A 66 -3.64 -12.10 4.35
CA ASN A 66 -4.14 -11.46 5.56
C ASN A 66 -3.34 -10.19 5.95
N ALA A 67 -2.27 -9.87 5.20
CA ALA A 67 -1.31 -8.80 5.44
C ALA A 67 -0.76 -8.79 6.88
N SER A 68 -0.36 -9.96 7.39
CA SER A 68 -0.01 -10.18 8.82
C SER A 68 -1.07 -9.66 9.79
N GLY A 69 -2.33 -9.93 9.48
CA GLY A 69 -3.50 -9.51 10.24
C GLY A 69 -3.83 -8.01 10.16
N ALA A 70 -3.13 -7.22 9.34
CA ALA A 70 -3.42 -5.80 9.17
C ALA A 70 -4.82 -5.57 8.59
N ILE A 71 -5.24 -6.42 7.65
CA ILE A 71 -6.57 -6.33 7.05
C ILE A 71 -7.65 -6.55 8.10
N LYS A 72 -7.52 -7.58 8.96
CA LYS A 72 -8.48 -7.82 10.05
C LYS A 72 -8.61 -6.60 10.94
N ARG A 73 -7.48 -6.06 11.41
CA ARG A 73 -7.46 -4.85 12.25
C ARG A 73 -8.17 -3.68 11.59
N LYS A 74 -7.93 -3.48 10.29
CA LYS A 74 -8.56 -2.40 9.53
C LYS A 74 -10.07 -2.60 9.38
N VAL A 75 -10.52 -3.80 9.03
CA VAL A 75 -11.95 -4.14 8.93
C VAL A 75 -12.65 -3.89 10.27
N HIS A 76 -12.09 -4.35 11.39
CA HIS A 76 -12.65 -4.09 12.71
C HIS A 76 -12.62 -2.59 13.08
N GLN A 77 -11.58 -1.85 12.72
CA GLN A 77 -11.49 -0.42 13.00
C GLN A 77 -12.60 0.37 12.28
N GLU A 78 -12.89 0.03 11.03
CA GLU A 78 -13.84 0.79 10.21
C GLU A 78 -15.29 0.32 10.38
N LEU A 79 -15.51 -0.98 10.62
CA LEU A 79 -16.85 -1.60 10.61
C LEU A 79 -17.26 -2.26 11.93
N GLY A 80 -16.36 -2.33 12.92
CA GLY A 80 -16.58 -3.04 14.18
C GLY A 80 -17.77 -2.55 15.02
N ASN A 81 -18.20 -1.31 14.81
CA ASN A 81 -19.37 -0.73 15.49
C ASN A 81 -20.66 -0.81 14.67
N THR A 82 -20.59 -1.28 13.43
CA THR A 82 -21.67 -1.19 12.44
C THR A 82 -22.29 -2.55 12.13
N ILE A 83 -21.50 -3.62 12.16
CA ILE A 83 -21.95 -4.98 11.83
C ILE A 83 -21.53 -5.99 12.91
N ALA A 84 -22.16 -7.16 12.90
CA ALA A 84 -21.89 -8.19 13.89
C ALA A 84 -20.48 -8.78 13.75
N PHE A 85 -19.99 -9.40 14.84
CA PHE A 85 -18.65 -10.01 14.85
C PHE A 85 -18.52 -11.11 13.79
N GLU A 86 -19.54 -11.94 13.64
CA GLU A 86 -19.59 -13.02 12.66
C GLU A 86 -19.45 -12.48 11.23
N GLU A 87 -20.16 -11.39 10.92
CA GLU A 87 -20.10 -10.73 9.60
C GLU A 87 -18.71 -10.11 9.32
N LEU A 88 -18.02 -9.61 10.35
CA LEU A 88 -16.64 -9.10 10.23
C LEU A 88 -15.64 -10.21 9.90
N GLU A 89 -15.79 -11.38 10.53
CA GLU A 89 -14.96 -12.56 10.23
C GLU A 89 -15.22 -13.08 8.82
N GLU A 90 -16.49 -13.12 8.41
CA GLU A 90 -16.86 -13.52 7.05
C GLU A 90 -16.30 -12.57 6.00
N LEU A 91 -16.43 -11.26 6.23
CA LEU A 91 -15.88 -10.23 5.34
C LEU A 91 -14.34 -10.32 5.28
N SER A 92 -13.69 -10.50 6.43
CA SER A 92 -12.23 -10.67 6.48
C SER A 92 -11.79 -11.90 5.69
N THR A 93 -12.49 -13.02 5.84
CA THR A 93 -12.22 -14.27 5.10
C THR A 93 -12.43 -14.09 3.60
N LEU A 94 -13.50 -13.38 3.20
CA LEU A 94 -13.76 -13.05 1.80
C LEU A 94 -12.66 -12.17 1.19
N ILE A 95 -12.11 -11.24 1.96
CA ILE A 95 -10.98 -10.39 1.51
C ILE A 95 -9.70 -11.23 1.34
N TYR A 96 -9.47 -12.22 2.21
CA TYR A 96 -8.28 -13.09 2.12
C TYR A 96 -8.35 -14.08 0.95
N TYR A 97 -9.54 -14.67 0.76
CA TYR A 97 -9.80 -15.80 -0.14
C TYR A 97 -11.04 -15.53 -0.99
N PRO A 98 -10.98 -14.56 -1.91
CA PRO A 98 -12.16 -14.09 -2.62
C PRO A 98 -12.79 -15.16 -3.48
N GLU A 99 -11.98 -15.92 -4.23
CA GLU A 99 -12.50 -16.94 -5.14
C GLU A 99 -13.12 -18.10 -4.35
N GLU A 100 -12.40 -18.62 -3.36
CA GLU A 100 -12.83 -19.76 -2.56
C GLU A 100 -14.08 -19.43 -1.74
N LYS A 101 -14.12 -18.25 -1.10
CA LYS A 101 -15.29 -17.84 -0.30
C LYS A 101 -16.49 -17.52 -1.19
N ILE A 102 -16.31 -16.91 -2.36
CA ILE A 102 -17.41 -16.69 -3.32
C ILE A 102 -18.01 -18.02 -3.77
N ASP A 103 -17.18 -19.02 -4.06
CA ASP A 103 -17.67 -20.33 -4.51
C ASP A 103 -18.43 -21.08 -3.41
N LEU A 104 -18.00 -20.94 -2.14
CA LEU A 104 -18.76 -21.45 -1.00
C LEU A 104 -20.13 -20.77 -0.87
N ILE A 105 -20.16 -19.43 -0.91
CA ILE A 105 -21.41 -18.64 -0.82
C ILE A 105 -22.36 -19.02 -1.96
N LYS A 106 -21.86 -19.21 -3.18
CA LYS A 106 -22.68 -19.66 -4.32
C LYS A 106 -23.30 -21.04 -4.06
N LYS A 107 -22.51 -21.99 -3.56
CA LYS A 107 -22.98 -23.35 -3.24
C LYS A 107 -24.03 -23.35 -2.13
N GLU A 108 -23.84 -22.57 -1.09
CA GLU A 108 -24.81 -22.40 0.01
C GLU A 108 -26.14 -21.86 -0.50
N ARG A 109 -26.11 -20.75 -1.24
CA ARG A 109 -27.32 -20.15 -1.83
C ARG A 109 -28.06 -21.09 -2.77
N SER A 110 -27.34 -21.91 -3.55
CA SER A 110 -27.96 -22.92 -4.41
C SER A 110 -28.64 -24.05 -3.63
N ARG A 111 -28.14 -24.41 -2.44
CA ARG A 111 -28.77 -25.44 -1.57
C ARG A 111 -30.00 -24.91 -0.83
N GLU A 112 -30.02 -23.65 -0.45
CA GLU A 112 -31.17 -23.01 0.21
C GLU A 112 -32.34 -22.75 -0.74
N SER A 113 -32.10 -22.78 -2.06
CA SER A 113 -33.10 -22.61 -3.11
C SER A 113 -33.81 -23.91 -3.52
N LEU A 114 -33.50 -25.03 -2.85
CA LEU A 114 -34.08 -26.37 -3.03
C LEU A 114 -34.90 -26.77 -1.80
#